data_AF-A0A3L7JFW9-F1
#
_entry.id   AF-A0A3L7JFW9-F1
#
_cell.length_a   1.000
_cell.length_b   1.000
_cell.length_c   1.000
_cell.angle_alpha   90.00
_cell.angle_beta   90.00
_cell.angle_gamma   90.00
#
_symmetry.space_group_name_H-M   'P 1'
#
loop_
_entity.id
_entity.type
_entity.pdbx_description
1 polymer ?
#
loop_
_entity_poly.entity_id
_entity_poly.type
_entity_poly.pdbx_seq_one_letter_code
_entity_poly.pdbx_strand_id
1 'polypeptide(L)'
;MVVLLGVGLKRIAGSVLTAIPFALAAFFFFSAPARADFRVCNATQSLVGVSIGLRGSSGWITEGWWHIEPANCKTLLEGPLSSRFYYLYAEDAQRGGRWDGPINMCVADKEFKIVGINDCYARGYQRVGFQEHDTGEQINWMVQLTDEPQPGSDPASAVTPRPDQSASPEETPAAEPDSEGSQPNESGEEPSQSEQQESEDSTETSAPAEDSSAQ
;
A
#
# COMPACT_ATOMS: atom_id res chain seq x y z
N MET A 1 -21.15 37.85 48.97
CA MET A 1 -22.57 37.53 49.25
C MET A 1 -22.77 36.06 48.88
N VAL A 2 -22.55 35.15 49.83
CA VAL A 2 -22.73 33.70 49.64
C VAL A 2 -23.84 33.29 50.61
N VAL A 3 -24.96 32.85 50.05
CA VAL A 3 -26.16 32.45 50.81
C VAL A 3 -25.93 31.02 51.32
N LEU A 4 -25.69 30.90 52.63
CA LEU A 4 -25.68 29.62 53.35
C LEU A 4 -27.13 29.21 53.62
N LEU A 5 -27.67 28.27 52.84
CA LEU A 5 -28.91 27.57 53.18
C LEU A 5 -28.58 26.43 54.15
N GLY A 6 -29.03 26.58 55.39
CA GLY A 6 -28.93 25.55 56.42
C GLY A 6 -29.85 24.36 56.11
N VAL A 7 -29.26 23.17 55.98
CA VAL A 7 -29.99 21.91 55.86
C VAL A 7 -30.16 21.33 57.27
N GLY A 8 -31.40 21.28 57.76
CA GLY A 8 -31.76 20.72 59.05
C GLY A 8 -31.51 19.21 59.12
N LEU A 9 -30.70 18.79 60.08
CA LEU A 9 -30.36 17.38 60.31
C LEU A 9 -31.46 16.69 61.13
N LYS A 10 -32.39 16.00 60.45
CA LYS A 10 -33.43 15.19 61.11
C LYS A 10 -32.86 13.80 61.40
N ARG A 11 -32.81 13.43 62.68
CA ARG A 11 -32.29 12.12 63.13
C ARG A 11 -33.26 11.02 62.70
N ILE A 12 -32.82 10.14 61.81
CA ILE A 12 -33.55 8.94 61.41
C ILE A 12 -32.90 7.77 62.14
N ALA A 13 -33.60 7.25 63.15
CA ALA A 13 -33.26 6.01 63.84
C ALA A 13 -33.91 4.85 63.08
N GLY A 14 -33.20 3.72 62.95
CA GLY A 14 -33.78 2.43 62.58
C GLY A 14 -33.45 1.95 61.17
N SER A 15 -32.49 1.03 61.12
CA SER A 15 -32.19 0.03 60.08
C SER A 15 -32.72 0.23 58.66
N VAL A 16 -31.81 0.60 57.74
CA VAL A 16 -31.86 0.15 56.35
C VAL A 16 -30.53 -0.51 56.03
N LEU A 17 -30.46 -1.83 56.23
CA LEU A 17 -29.45 -2.67 55.62
C LEU A 17 -29.79 -2.77 54.12
N THR A 18 -28.76 -2.72 53.27
CA THR A 18 -28.74 -2.99 51.82
C THR A 18 -29.44 -2.00 50.87
N ALA A 19 -28.75 -0.91 50.50
CA ALA A 19 -29.03 -0.19 49.25
C ALA A 19 -27.81 0.57 48.67
N ILE A 20 -26.58 0.12 48.96
CA ILE A 20 -25.34 0.71 48.41
C ILE A 20 -24.47 -0.36 47.70
N PRO A 21 -25.00 -1.09 46.70
CA PRO A 21 -24.10 -1.52 45.64
C PRO A 21 -24.63 -1.22 44.24
N PHE A 22 -25.64 -0.33 44.09
CA PHE A 22 -26.19 -0.04 42.76
C PHE A 22 -25.59 1.21 42.09
N ALA A 23 -24.94 2.10 42.84
CA ALA A 23 -24.37 3.34 42.28
C ALA A 23 -22.97 3.19 41.65
N LEU A 24 -22.25 2.10 41.91
CA LEU A 24 -20.93 1.82 41.27
C LEU A 24 -21.02 0.89 40.05
N ALA A 25 -22.18 0.32 39.74
CA ALA A 25 -22.33 -0.63 38.64
C ALA A 25 -22.57 0.05 37.25
N ALA A 26 -22.75 1.37 37.20
CA ALA A 26 -23.10 2.09 35.97
C ALA A 26 -21.91 2.61 35.15
N PHE A 27 -20.65 2.37 35.56
CA PHE A 27 -19.45 2.78 34.82
C PHE A 27 -18.94 1.74 33.81
N PHE A 28 -19.77 0.74 33.51
CA PHE A 28 -19.38 -0.37 32.66
C PHE A 28 -19.75 -0.13 31.19
N PHE A 29 -18.70 0.15 30.41
CA PHE A 29 -18.51 -0.18 28.99
C PHE A 29 -19.13 0.73 27.92
N PHE A 30 -18.53 1.91 27.71
CA PHE A 30 -18.39 2.44 26.35
C PHE A 30 -17.09 1.88 25.75
N SER A 31 -17.17 0.67 25.19
CA SER A 31 -16.08 0.15 24.35
C SER A 31 -16.32 0.67 22.93
N ALA A 32 -15.44 1.52 22.43
CA ALA A 32 -15.50 1.92 21.03
C ALA A 32 -15.26 0.69 20.14
N PRO A 33 -15.97 0.55 19.01
CA PRO A 33 -15.73 -0.56 18.09
C PRO A 33 -14.27 -0.50 17.62
N ALA A 34 -13.54 -1.60 17.85
CA ALA A 34 -12.20 -1.76 17.29
C ALA A 34 -12.34 -1.95 15.78
N ARG A 35 -11.89 -0.97 15.02
CA ARG A 35 -11.91 -0.98 13.55
C ARG A 35 -10.65 -1.68 13.04
N ALA A 36 -10.83 -2.69 12.21
CA ALA A 36 -9.73 -3.49 11.66
C ALA A 36 -9.31 -2.95 10.28
N ASP A 37 -9.02 -1.65 10.18
CA ASP A 37 -8.91 -0.96 8.88
C ASP A 37 -7.46 -0.77 8.41
N PHE A 38 -7.24 -0.51 7.10
CA PHE A 38 -5.97 0.06 6.60
C PHE A 38 -6.07 1.58 6.63
N ARG A 39 -5.21 2.23 7.40
CA ARG A 39 -5.24 3.69 7.61
C ARG A 39 -3.94 4.35 7.16
N VAL A 40 -4.06 5.56 6.63
CA VAL A 40 -2.93 6.42 6.30
C VAL A 40 -3.09 7.74 7.03
N CYS A 41 -2.05 8.15 7.75
CA CYS A 41 -1.98 9.39 8.50
C CYS A 41 -0.99 10.34 7.84
N ASN A 42 -1.46 11.53 7.47
CA ASN A 42 -0.63 12.59 6.92
C ASN A 42 -0.09 13.44 8.09
N ALA A 43 1.19 13.28 8.43
CA ALA A 43 1.86 14.09 9.44
C ALA A 43 2.60 15.31 8.84
N THR A 44 2.42 15.57 7.54
CA THR A 44 2.97 16.73 6.85
C THR A 44 2.09 17.97 7.02
N GLN A 45 2.59 19.11 6.53
CA GLN A 45 1.87 20.39 6.52
C GLN A 45 1.10 20.66 5.22
N SER A 46 1.11 19.73 4.26
CA SER A 46 0.48 19.89 2.94
C SER A 46 -0.59 18.82 2.70
N LEU A 47 -1.52 19.11 1.78
CA LEU A 47 -2.48 18.12 1.31
C LEU A 47 -1.72 17.01 0.56
N VAL A 48 -2.01 15.76 0.91
CA VAL A 48 -1.37 14.60 0.27
C VAL A 48 -2.41 13.77 -0.46
N GLY A 49 -2.15 13.48 -1.74
CA GLY A 49 -2.87 12.50 -2.54
C GLY A 49 -2.28 11.11 -2.30
N VAL A 50 -3.12 10.11 -2.09
CA VAL A 50 -2.70 8.72 -1.82
C VAL A 50 -3.41 7.76 -2.76
N SER A 51 -2.69 6.72 -3.20
CA SER A 51 -3.19 5.58 -3.94
C SER A 51 -2.71 4.28 -3.30
N ILE A 52 -3.53 3.23 -3.39
CA ILE A 52 -3.22 1.90 -2.89
C ILE A 52 -3.24 0.86 -4.01
N GLY A 53 -2.24 -0.01 -4.00
CA GLY A 53 -2.14 -1.20 -4.83
C GLY A 53 -2.41 -2.46 -4.02
N LEU A 54 -3.19 -3.37 -4.60
CA LEU A 54 -3.62 -4.62 -4.02
C LEU A 54 -3.29 -5.77 -4.96
N ARG A 55 -2.86 -6.89 -4.39
CA ARG A 55 -2.71 -8.15 -5.12
C ARG A 55 -3.96 -9.00 -4.91
N GLY A 56 -4.89 -8.92 -5.85
CA GLY A 56 -6.10 -9.72 -5.85
C GLY A 56 -5.92 -11.09 -6.52
N SER A 57 -6.98 -11.89 -6.51
CA SER A 57 -7.03 -13.21 -7.17
C SER A 57 -6.91 -13.12 -8.70
N SER A 58 -7.43 -12.06 -9.30
CA SER A 58 -7.38 -11.79 -10.74
C SER A 58 -6.15 -10.96 -11.16
N GLY A 59 -5.22 -10.71 -10.23
CA GLY A 59 -4.02 -9.92 -10.47
C GLY A 59 -3.99 -8.61 -9.68
N TRP A 60 -3.21 -7.67 -10.18
CA TRP A 60 -3.00 -6.37 -9.53
C TRP A 60 -4.18 -5.43 -9.74
N ILE A 61 -4.55 -4.71 -8.68
CA ILE A 61 -5.57 -3.66 -8.71
C ILE A 61 -4.98 -2.43 -8.03
N THR A 62 -5.07 -1.26 -8.66
CA THR A 62 -4.75 0.02 -8.03
C THR A 62 -5.99 0.88 -7.90
N GLU A 63 -6.11 1.57 -6.77
CA GLU A 63 -7.21 2.46 -6.44
C GLU A 63 -6.65 3.80 -5.93
N GLY A 64 -7.37 4.89 -6.15
CA GLY A 64 -6.98 6.25 -5.76
C GLY A 64 -8.01 7.25 -6.29
N TRP A 65 -7.95 8.55 -6.01
CA TRP A 65 -7.07 9.24 -5.07
C TRP A 65 -7.81 9.52 -3.78
N TRP A 66 -7.19 9.17 -2.65
CA TRP A 66 -7.60 9.72 -1.36
C TRP A 66 -6.84 11.01 -1.10
N HIS A 67 -7.57 12.05 -0.72
CA HIS A 67 -6.99 13.32 -0.31
C HIS A 67 -6.94 13.41 1.21
N ILE A 68 -5.75 13.46 1.79
CA ILE A 68 -5.56 13.49 3.25
C ILE A 68 -5.04 14.86 3.64
N GLU A 69 -5.89 15.62 4.34
CA GLU A 69 -5.55 16.93 4.90
C GLU A 69 -4.33 16.86 5.85
N PRO A 70 -3.57 17.96 6.01
CA PRO A 70 -2.48 18.04 6.98
C PRO A 70 -2.92 17.58 8.38
N ALA A 71 -2.04 16.86 9.07
CA ALA A 71 -2.27 16.31 10.42
C ALA A 71 -3.53 15.43 10.59
N ASN A 72 -4.10 14.90 9.50
CA ASN A 72 -5.28 14.04 9.53
C ASN A 72 -4.97 12.61 9.06
N CYS A 73 -5.87 11.68 9.36
CA CYS A 73 -5.79 10.30 8.86
C CYS A 73 -7.05 9.94 8.07
N LYS A 74 -6.89 9.10 7.04
CA LYS A 74 -8.00 8.45 6.34
C LYS A 74 -7.88 6.93 6.37
N THR A 75 -9.03 6.27 6.40
CA THR A 75 -9.13 4.84 6.12
C THR A 75 -9.20 4.65 4.61
N LEU A 76 -8.29 3.84 4.06
CA LEU A 76 -8.25 3.51 2.63
C LEU A 76 -8.99 2.20 2.35
N LEU A 77 -8.86 1.22 3.26
CA LEU A 77 -9.59 -0.04 3.21
C LEU A 77 -10.36 -0.23 4.52
N GLU A 78 -11.67 -0.45 4.39
CA GLU A 78 -12.53 -0.74 5.53
C GLU A 78 -12.58 -2.24 5.81
N GLY A 79 -12.53 -2.60 7.09
CA GLY A 79 -12.63 -3.98 7.54
C GLY A 79 -11.31 -4.76 7.45
N PRO A 80 -11.31 -5.98 8.02
CA PRO A 80 -10.10 -6.72 8.32
C PRO A 80 -9.25 -6.98 7.07
N LEU A 81 -7.96 -6.71 7.19
CA LEU A 81 -6.99 -6.95 6.13
C LEU A 81 -6.88 -8.45 5.83
N SER A 82 -6.99 -8.77 4.54
CA SER A 82 -6.95 -10.15 4.02
C SER A 82 -5.60 -10.50 3.40
N SER A 83 -4.73 -9.50 3.18
CA SER A 83 -3.41 -9.67 2.56
C SER A 83 -2.30 -9.28 3.55
N ARG A 84 -1.11 -9.85 3.36
CA ARG A 84 0.08 -9.45 4.12
C ARG A 84 0.77 -8.21 3.55
N PHE A 85 0.73 -8.05 2.22
CA PHE A 85 1.42 -6.97 1.53
C PHE A 85 0.43 -6.01 0.91
N TYR A 86 0.62 -4.72 1.20
CA TYR A 86 -0.12 -3.62 0.61
C TYR A 86 0.86 -2.62 0.01
N TYR A 87 0.47 -1.99 -1.09
CA TYR A 87 1.36 -1.12 -1.84
C TYR A 87 0.81 0.29 -1.79
N LEU A 88 1.61 1.28 -1.42
CA LEU A 88 1.16 2.65 -1.26
C LEU A 88 1.97 3.59 -2.14
N TYR A 89 1.29 4.48 -2.85
CA TYR A 89 1.90 5.65 -3.48
C TYR A 89 1.27 6.89 -2.88
N ALA A 90 2.08 7.91 -2.60
CA ALA A 90 1.57 9.19 -2.14
C ALA A 90 2.34 10.35 -2.78
N GLU A 91 1.66 11.50 -2.91
CA GLU A 91 2.26 12.74 -3.42
C GLU A 91 1.74 13.99 -2.72
N ASP A 92 2.64 14.93 -2.45
CA ASP A 92 2.35 16.24 -1.90
C ASP A 92 1.84 17.16 -3.01
N ALA A 93 0.60 17.65 -2.86
CA ALA A 93 -0.09 18.46 -3.85
C ALA A 93 0.54 19.86 -4.07
N GLN A 94 1.41 20.34 -3.18
CA GLN A 94 2.00 21.68 -3.24
C GLN A 94 3.51 21.66 -3.47
N ARG A 95 4.23 20.81 -2.75
CA ARG A 95 5.71 20.79 -2.73
C ARG A 95 6.29 19.80 -3.74
N GLY A 96 5.47 18.92 -4.31
CA GLY A 96 5.92 17.91 -5.28
C GLY A 96 6.74 16.78 -4.66
N GLY A 97 6.73 16.64 -3.33
CA GLY A 97 7.29 15.47 -2.64
C GLY A 97 6.50 14.21 -2.98
N ARG A 98 7.17 13.08 -3.10
CA ARG A 98 6.56 11.77 -3.39
C ARG A 98 7.09 10.72 -2.43
N TRP A 99 6.22 9.80 -2.06
CA TRP A 99 6.58 8.56 -1.39
C TRP A 99 6.52 7.46 -2.45
N ASP A 100 7.57 7.36 -3.25
CA ASP A 100 7.71 6.32 -4.25
C ASP A 100 8.36 5.06 -3.67
N GLY A 101 8.14 3.95 -4.37
CA GLY A 101 8.80 2.69 -4.08
C GLY A 101 9.07 1.88 -5.35
N PRO A 102 9.67 0.69 -5.21
CA PRO A 102 10.20 -0.06 -6.35
C PRO A 102 9.12 -0.69 -7.25
N ILE A 103 7.86 -0.77 -6.80
CA ILE A 103 6.82 -1.53 -7.48
C ILE A 103 6.02 -0.63 -8.42
N ASN A 104 6.32 -0.71 -9.72
CA ASN A 104 5.66 0.12 -10.71
C ASN A 104 4.23 -0.34 -10.99
N MET A 105 3.26 0.57 -10.84
CA MET A 105 1.85 0.33 -11.14
C MET A 105 1.21 1.54 -11.85
N CYS A 106 -0.03 1.38 -12.31
CA CYS A 106 -0.75 2.42 -13.05
C CYS A 106 -1.58 3.31 -12.11
N VAL A 107 -1.61 4.61 -12.39
CA VAL A 107 -2.49 5.62 -11.75
C VAL A 107 -3.12 6.52 -12.81
N ALA A 108 -4.27 7.12 -12.52
CA ALA A 108 -4.94 8.09 -13.40
C ALA A 108 -5.02 9.47 -12.74
N ASP A 109 -5.30 10.52 -13.51
CA ASP A 109 -5.32 11.90 -12.99
C ASP A 109 -6.48 12.22 -12.03
N LYS A 110 -7.57 11.44 -12.10
CA LYS A 110 -8.78 11.57 -11.27
C LYS A 110 -8.98 10.32 -10.44
N GLU A 111 -9.98 10.29 -9.57
CA GLU A 111 -10.38 9.07 -8.86
C GLU A 111 -10.58 7.88 -9.81
N PHE A 112 -10.01 6.74 -9.45
CA PHE A 112 -9.78 5.59 -10.31
C PHE A 112 -9.77 4.27 -9.55
N LYS A 113 -10.06 3.22 -10.33
CA LYS A 113 -9.80 1.82 -10.00
C LYS A 113 -9.34 1.13 -11.26
N ILE A 114 -8.09 0.68 -11.30
CA ILE A 114 -7.44 0.12 -12.48
C ILE A 114 -7.07 -1.34 -12.19
N VAL A 115 -7.46 -2.24 -13.07
CA VAL A 115 -7.02 -3.65 -13.04
C VAL A 115 -5.83 -3.80 -13.98
N GLY A 116 -4.78 -4.46 -13.50
CA GLY A 116 -3.55 -4.76 -14.24
C GLY A 116 -2.57 -3.59 -14.31
N ILE A 117 -1.28 -3.92 -14.24
CA ILE A 117 -0.16 -2.97 -14.20
C ILE A 117 0.60 -2.82 -15.52
N ASN A 118 0.18 -3.57 -16.55
CA ASN A 118 0.81 -3.53 -17.86
C ASN A 118 0.28 -2.35 -18.70
N ASP A 119 1.14 -1.85 -19.57
CA ASP A 119 0.83 -0.87 -20.61
C ASP A 119 0.14 0.41 -20.12
N CYS A 120 0.52 0.91 -18.93
CA CYS A 120 -0.12 2.09 -18.30
C CYS A 120 -0.28 3.25 -19.30
N TYR A 121 0.80 3.64 -19.97
CA TYR A 121 0.78 4.77 -20.91
C TYR A 121 -0.10 4.53 -22.14
N ALA A 122 -0.06 3.32 -22.72
CA ALA A 122 -0.90 2.99 -23.89
C ALA A 122 -2.40 2.98 -23.54
N ARG A 123 -2.72 2.72 -22.26
CA ARG A 123 -4.07 2.77 -21.70
C ARG A 123 -4.48 4.17 -21.21
N GLY A 124 -3.62 5.17 -21.36
CA GLY A 124 -3.88 6.55 -20.92
C GLY A 124 -3.65 6.80 -19.43
N TYR A 125 -2.91 5.92 -18.75
CA TYR A 125 -2.51 6.04 -17.35
C TYR A 125 -1.05 6.46 -17.21
N GLN A 126 -0.69 6.93 -16.02
CA GLN A 126 0.69 7.18 -15.64
C GLN A 126 1.26 5.96 -14.93
N ARG A 127 2.57 5.74 -15.05
CA ARG A 127 3.31 4.71 -14.31
C ARG A 127 4.06 5.36 -13.15
N VAL A 128 3.77 4.94 -11.93
CA VAL A 128 4.43 5.43 -10.70
C VAL A 128 4.86 4.25 -9.83
N GLY A 129 5.82 4.49 -8.94
CA GLY A 129 6.38 3.48 -8.05
C GLY A 129 5.66 3.46 -6.71
N PHE A 130 5.12 2.31 -6.31
CA PHE A 130 4.47 2.10 -5.02
C PHE A 130 5.47 1.48 -4.02
N GLN A 131 5.42 1.96 -2.78
CA GLN A 131 6.13 1.41 -1.64
C GLN A 131 5.37 0.20 -1.09
N GLU A 132 6.08 -0.92 -0.91
CA GLU A 132 5.52 -2.11 -0.26
C GLU A 132 5.51 -1.93 1.26
N HIS A 133 4.38 -2.26 1.88
CA HIS A 133 4.18 -2.35 3.31
C HIS A 133 3.80 -3.79 3.68
N ASP A 134 4.69 -4.45 4.43
CA ASP A 134 4.44 -5.75 5.04
C ASP A 134 3.70 -5.56 6.38
N THR A 135 2.44 -6.00 6.43
CA THR A 135 1.59 -5.92 7.63
C THR A 135 1.84 -7.07 8.60
N GLY A 136 2.65 -8.07 8.22
CA GLY A 136 2.88 -9.26 9.02
C GLY A 136 1.59 -10.05 9.30
N GLU A 137 0.64 -10.05 8.36
CA GLU A 137 -0.68 -10.69 8.47
C GLU A 137 -1.59 -10.08 9.55
N GLN A 138 -1.29 -8.85 9.98
CA GLN A 138 -2.18 -8.12 10.89
C GLN A 138 -3.47 -7.72 10.20
N ILE A 139 -4.59 -7.86 10.93
CA ILE A 139 -5.93 -7.52 10.45
C ILE A 139 -6.17 -6.01 10.34
N ASN A 140 -5.25 -5.17 10.82
CA ASN A 140 -5.30 -3.71 10.71
C ASN A 140 -3.88 -3.19 10.54
N TRP A 141 -3.74 -2.03 9.90
CA TRP A 141 -2.43 -1.42 9.68
C TRP A 141 -2.54 0.09 9.56
N MET A 142 -1.48 0.80 9.95
CA MET A 142 -1.41 2.25 9.83
C MET A 142 -0.05 2.67 9.26
N VAL A 143 -0.10 3.46 8.19
CA VAL A 143 1.08 4.13 7.61
C VAL A 143 1.06 5.60 7.98
N GLN A 144 2.19 6.12 8.42
CA GLN A 144 2.37 7.55 8.69
C GLN A 144 3.26 8.17 7.62
N LEU A 145 2.75 9.20 6.94
CA LEU A 145 3.47 9.98 5.95
C LEU A 145 4.11 11.19 6.63
N THR A 146 5.42 11.36 6.45
CA THR A 146 6.24 12.43 7.04
C THR A 146 6.97 13.22 5.95
N ASP A 147 7.34 14.47 6.25
CA ASP A 147 7.98 15.39 5.28
C ASP A 147 9.29 14.88 4.68
N GLU A 148 9.95 13.90 5.32
CA GLU A 148 11.05 13.13 4.74
C GLU A 148 10.49 11.86 4.10
N PRO A 149 10.58 11.72 2.76
CA PRO A 149 10.37 10.43 2.10
C PRO A 149 11.38 9.43 2.68
N GLN A 150 10.92 8.20 2.99
CA GLN A 150 11.79 7.18 3.57
C GLN A 150 13.06 6.97 2.71
N PRO A 151 14.26 7.04 3.30
CA PRO A 151 15.48 6.64 2.60
C PRO A 151 15.47 5.12 2.42
N GLY A 152 14.88 4.65 1.32
CA GLY A 152 14.67 3.23 1.05
C GLY A 152 14.62 2.83 -0.43
N SER A 153 14.76 3.78 -1.37
CA SER A 153 14.76 3.50 -2.81
C SER A 153 16.14 3.65 -3.49
N ASP A 154 17.24 3.65 -2.72
CA ASP A 154 18.58 3.51 -3.28
C ASP A 154 18.98 2.03 -3.36
N PRO A 155 19.09 1.40 -4.55
CA PRO A 155 19.70 0.07 -4.70
C PRO A 155 21.19 0.04 -4.29
N ALA A 156 21.77 1.19 -3.91
CA ALA A 156 23.17 1.33 -3.52
C ALA A 156 23.45 1.14 -2.02
N SER A 157 22.45 1.06 -1.14
CA SER A 157 22.68 0.89 0.31
C SER A 157 22.93 -0.57 0.75
N ALA A 158 22.93 -1.53 -0.18
CA ALA A 158 23.46 -2.87 0.05
C ALA A 158 24.96 -2.96 -0.27
N VAL A 159 25.77 -1.99 0.15
CA VAL A 159 27.24 -2.12 0.16
C VAL A 159 27.76 -1.64 1.49
N THR A 160 27.82 -2.55 2.47
CA THR A 160 28.69 -2.40 3.62
C THR A 160 30.13 -2.51 3.14
N PRO A 161 31.01 -1.50 3.29
CA PRO A 161 32.43 -1.71 3.12
C PRO A 161 32.91 -2.55 4.30
N ARG A 162 33.28 -3.80 4.03
CA ARG A 162 33.97 -4.65 5.00
C ARG A 162 35.31 -3.98 5.29
N PRO A 163 35.62 -3.56 6.54
CA PRO A 163 36.94 -3.04 6.85
C PRO A 163 37.93 -4.20 6.78
N ASP A 164 38.82 -4.08 5.82
CA ASP A 164 39.97 -4.93 5.58
C ASP A 164 40.87 -4.96 6.82
N GLN A 165 40.95 -6.11 7.48
CA GLN A 165 41.96 -6.40 8.51
C GLN A 165 42.36 -7.87 8.41
N SER A 166 43.37 -8.15 7.60
CA SER A 166 44.60 -8.78 8.11
C SER A 166 45.64 -8.82 7.00
N ALA A 167 46.52 -7.81 7.05
CA ALA A 167 47.85 -7.93 6.49
C ALA A 167 48.62 -9.03 7.24
N SER A 168 49.26 -9.93 6.50
CA SER A 168 50.45 -10.66 6.93
C SER A 168 51.39 -10.78 5.71
N PRO A 169 52.71 -10.51 5.85
CA PRO A 169 53.60 -10.34 4.70
C PRO A 169 54.45 -11.57 4.36
N GLU A 170 54.84 -11.61 3.08
CA GLU A 170 56.12 -12.07 2.51
C GLU A 170 56.29 -13.54 2.02
N GLU A 171 57.22 -13.68 1.04
CA GLU A 171 57.62 -14.80 0.15
C GLU A 171 56.73 -15.05 -1.09
N THR A 172 57.16 -15.04 -2.35
CA THR A 172 58.47 -14.92 -3.04
C THR A 172 58.19 -14.63 -4.55
N PRO A 173 59.06 -13.89 -5.28
CA PRO A 173 58.82 -13.47 -6.67
C PRO A 173 59.49 -14.37 -7.72
N ALA A 174 58.83 -14.55 -8.88
CA ALA A 174 59.35 -14.86 -10.23
C ALA A 174 58.18 -15.40 -11.07
N ALA A 175 57.99 -15.15 -12.36
CA ALA A 175 58.55 -14.29 -13.38
C ALA A 175 57.53 -14.28 -14.55
N GLU A 176 57.67 -13.29 -15.42
CA GLU A 176 56.94 -12.90 -16.65
C GLU A 176 56.81 -14.01 -17.75
N PRO A 177 56.36 -13.70 -18.99
CA PRO A 177 55.13 -13.06 -19.51
C PRO A 177 54.49 -13.95 -20.63
N ASP A 178 53.77 -13.33 -21.60
CA ASP A 178 53.33 -13.87 -22.90
C ASP A 178 51.98 -14.63 -22.92
N SER A 179 51.06 -14.49 -23.88
CA SER A 179 50.99 -13.73 -25.13
C SER A 179 49.54 -13.82 -25.67
N GLU A 180 49.16 -12.82 -26.47
CA GLU A 180 48.37 -12.91 -27.72
C GLU A 180 47.34 -14.05 -27.88
N GLY A 181 46.06 -13.70 -28.13
CA GLY A 181 45.03 -14.68 -28.46
C GLY A 181 43.73 -14.06 -28.98
N SER A 182 43.80 -13.54 -30.20
CA SER A 182 42.70 -13.05 -31.03
C SER A 182 41.61 -14.11 -31.29
N GLN A 183 40.33 -13.73 -31.24
CA GLN A 183 39.39 -13.65 -32.38
C GLN A 183 37.90 -13.81 -31.97
N PRO A 184 36.99 -13.18 -32.73
CA PRO A 184 35.54 -13.16 -32.49
C PRO A 184 34.84 -14.31 -33.21
N ASN A 185 33.82 -14.92 -32.60
CA ASN A 185 32.83 -15.73 -33.30
C ASN A 185 31.47 -15.03 -33.11
N GLU A 186 30.93 -14.40 -34.14
CA GLU A 186 30.25 -14.97 -35.32
C GLU A 186 28.76 -15.19 -35.03
N SER A 187 27.99 -14.41 -35.78
CA SER A 187 26.56 -14.40 -36.02
C SER A 187 25.97 -15.80 -36.20
N GLY A 188 24.91 -16.08 -35.43
CA GLY A 188 23.93 -17.13 -35.70
C GLY A 188 22.54 -16.50 -35.73
N GLU A 189 22.08 -16.19 -36.93
CA GLU A 189 20.72 -15.77 -37.24
C GLU A 189 19.87 -17.00 -37.56
N GLU A 190 18.56 -16.87 -37.33
CA GLU A 190 17.41 -17.62 -37.87
C GLU A 190 16.58 -18.60 -37.01
N PRO A 191 15.24 -18.58 -37.24
CA PRO A 191 14.22 -18.95 -36.27
C PRO A 191 13.59 -20.30 -36.60
N SER A 192 13.15 -21.03 -35.57
CA SER A 192 12.29 -22.20 -35.76
C SER A 192 10.85 -21.81 -35.46
N GLN A 193 10.11 -21.50 -36.53
CA GLN A 193 8.66 -21.63 -36.57
C GLN A 193 8.30 -23.12 -36.38
N SER A 194 7.35 -23.40 -35.49
CA SER A 194 6.57 -24.63 -35.52
C SER A 194 5.11 -24.24 -35.63
N GLU A 195 4.65 -24.20 -36.88
CA GLU A 195 3.28 -24.43 -37.28
C GLU A 195 2.73 -25.72 -36.65
N GLN A 196 1.50 -25.62 -36.12
CA GLN A 196 0.41 -26.58 -36.31
C GLN A 196 -0.86 -25.96 -35.68
N GLN A 197 -1.76 -25.39 -36.49
CA GLN A 197 -2.89 -26.04 -37.19
C GLN A 197 -4.15 -26.03 -36.30
N GLU A 198 -5.03 -25.05 -36.44
CA GLU A 198 -6.20 -25.09 -37.34
C GLU A 198 -7.32 -26.00 -36.79
N SER A 199 -8.34 -25.38 -36.21
CA SER A 199 -9.68 -25.95 -36.17
C SER A 199 -10.69 -24.81 -36.22
N GLU A 200 -11.15 -24.57 -37.44
CA GLU A 200 -12.41 -23.93 -37.76
C GLU A 200 -13.55 -24.66 -37.03
N ASP A 201 -14.37 -23.95 -36.27
CA ASP A 201 -15.76 -24.35 -36.05
C ASP A 201 -16.66 -23.16 -36.35
N SER A 202 -17.01 -23.09 -37.63
CA SER A 202 -18.12 -22.33 -38.14
C SER A 202 -19.42 -23.07 -37.80
N THR A 203 -20.26 -22.48 -36.94
CA THR A 203 -21.70 -22.69 -37.00
C THR A 203 -22.43 -21.36 -37.17
N GLU A 204 -22.74 -21.12 -38.43
CA GLU A 204 -23.75 -20.23 -38.98
C GLU A 204 -25.13 -20.51 -38.34
N THR A 205 -25.84 -19.47 -37.91
CA THR A 205 -27.31 -19.45 -37.87
C THR A 205 -27.79 -18.01 -38.08
N SER A 206 -28.06 -17.74 -39.36
CA SER A 206 -29.10 -16.90 -39.96
C SER A 206 -30.41 -16.88 -39.13
N ALA A 207 -31.28 -15.88 -39.04
CA ALA A 207 -31.69 -14.78 -39.92
C ALA A 207 -32.64 -13.83 -39.09
N PRO A 208 -33.63 -13.07 -39.65
CA PRO A 208 -33.59 -11.61 -39.72
C PRO A 208 -34.74 -10.87 -38.99
N ALA A 209 -34.76 -9.55 -39.15
CA ALA A 209 -35.69 -8.53 -38.65
C ALA A 209 -37.17 -8.71 -39.05
N GLU A 210 -38.10 -8.22 -38.21
CA GLU A 210 -39.36 -7.48 -38.53
C GLU A 210 -39.80 -6.69 -37.27
N ASP A 211 -39.78 -5.35 -37.31
CA ASP A 211 -40.95 -4.44 -37.37
C ASP A 211 -42.09 -4.74 -36.36
N SER A 212 -42.29 -3.84 -35.39
CA SER A 212 -43.66 -3.48 -34.97
C SER A 212 -43.68 -2.09 -34.36
N SER A 213 -44.30 -1.21 -35.14
CA SER A 213 -44.81 0.10 -34.78
C SER A 213 -45.84 0.06 -33.64
N ALA A 214 -46.07 1.25 -33.08
CA ALA A 214 -47.33 1.79 -32.56
C ALA A 214 -47.69 1.64 -31.06
N GLN A 215 -47.94 2.85 -30.52
CA GLN A 215 -48.73 3.25 -29.33
C GLN A 215 -48.05 3.25 -27.96
#